data_AF-R9KNT7-F1
#
_entry.id   AF-R9KNT7-F1
#
_cell.length_a   1.000
_cell.length_b   1.000
_cell.length_c   1.000
_cell.angle_alpha   90.00
_cell.angle_beta   90.00
_cell.angle_gamma   90.00
#
_symmetry.space_group_name_H-M   'P 1'
#
loop_
_entity.id
_entity.type
_entity.pdbx_description
1 polymer ?
#
loop_
_entity_poly.entity_id
_entity_poly.type
_entity_poly.pdbx_seq_one_letter_code
_entity_poly.pdbx_strand_id
1 'polypeptide(L)'
;MSVNIEGNVGQTSAASGWYQNGRVVSAQEKEKDAPQPKADNAVKVSISQEGIENYRKQIREKGISGRVVAKGNKESVIRQAKQATNALSANAYGGELAGELKKLKGQRTGSAYGIADEMEDSVRAYANLYDEIVQGYQDGTRERYVEDENSETGFRKMTMEEELSRLDRAFQKMADRADAKEMIEGEFKRLRTEGGKGLSTNASKKPQGTDENVPETTGQKMKRLAQEWRDAYKTSGSKESGMEKVLSMLNSMFGISKKV
;
A
#
# COMPACT_ATOMS: atom_id res chain seq x y z
N MET A 1 51.52 3.62 47.38
CA MET A 1 50.96 4.73 46.59
C MET A 1 50.36 4.10 45.35
N SER A 2 49.09 3.70 45.42
CA SER A 2 47.90 4.44 44.95
C SER A 2 47.44 3.81 43.62
N VAL A 3 46.76 2.66 43.66
CA VAL A 3 45.28 2.46 43.57
C VAL A 3 44.53 3.29 42.52
N ASN A 4 43.76 2.55 41.69
CA ASN A 4 42.38 2.77 41.19
C ASN A 4 42.22 2.71 39.65
N ILE A 5 41.19 2.08 39.03
CA ILE A 5 40.08 1.19 39.44
C ILE A 5 39.30 0.80 38.14
N GLU A 6 38.67 -0.39 38.11
CA GLU A 6 37.46 -0.86 37.37
C GLU A 6 37.33 -0.73 35.83
N GLY A 7 36.64 -1.63 35.10
CA GLY A 7 35.77 -2.76 35.44
C GLY A 7 35.66 -3.71 34.23
N ASN A 8 35.65 -5.04 34.42
CA ASN A 8 34.52 -5.93 34.72
C ASN A 8 33.68 -6.38 33.48
N VAL A 9 34.03 -7.58 33.01
CA VAL A 9 33.21 -8.75 32.61
C VAL A 9 31.81 -8.57 31.98
N GLY A 10 31.61 -9.25 30.85
CA GLY A 10 30.34 -9.80 30.35
C GLY A 10 30.57 -10.49 29.01
N GLN A 11 30.91 -11.79 28.96
CA GLN A 11 30.00 -12.95 28.86
C GLN A 11 28.82 -12.83 27.87
N THR A 12 28.83 -13.81 26.94
CA THR A 12 27.69 -14.53 26.36
C THR A 12 26.72 -13.83 25.40
N SER A 13 26.90 -14.18 24.13
CA SER A 13 25.84 -14.73 23.25
C SER A 13 24.52 -15.13 23.93
N ALA A 14 23.42 -14.51 23.51
CA ALA A 14 22.18 -15.17 23.10
C ALA A 14 21.14 -14.10 22.72
N ALA A 15 20.90 -13.93 21.42
CA ALA A 15 19.64 -13.40 20.94
C ALA A 15 18.57 -14.48 21.22
N SER A 16 17.64 -14.19 22.11
CA SER A 16 16.43 -14.97 22.30
C SER A 16 15.20 -14.09 22.09
N GLY A 17 14.19 -14.72 21.50
CA GLY A 17 13.07 -14.10 20.82
C GLY A 17 12.07 -13.38 21.72
N TRP A 18 11.34 -12.47 21.09
CA TRP A 18 10.12 -11.88 21.63
C TRP A 18 8.93 -12.61 21.02
N TYR A 19 8.44 -13.63 21.74
CA TYR A 19 7.01 -13.90 21.83
C TYR A 19 6.57 -13.33 23.19
N GLN A 20 5.87 -12.19 23.18
CA GLN A 20 5.21 -11.65 24.35
C GLN A 20 3.71 -11.97 24.24
N ASN A 21 3.23 -12.83 25.13
CA ASN A 21 1.82 -12.90 25.51
C ASN A 21 1.73 -13.39 26.95
N GLY A 22 1.01 -12.64 27.80
CA GLY A 22 0.46 -13.14 29.06
C GLY A 22 1.04 -12.50 30.33
N ARG A 23 0.21 -11.63 30.94
CA ARG A 23 0.25 -11.08 32.30
C ARG A 23 1.10 -11.85 33.33
N VAL A 24 1.98 -11.11 34.01
CA VAL A 24 2.61 -11.50 35.28
C VAL A 24 1.72 -11.00 36.42
N VAL A 25 1.09 -11.92 37.14
CA VAL A 25 0.71 -11.72 38.54
C VAL A 25 1.73 -12.51 39.36
N SER A 26 2.32 -11.82 40.33
CA SER A 26 3.38 -12.23 41.25
C SER A 26 3.15 -13.58 41.93
N ALA A 27 4.22 -14.37 42.02
CA ALA A 27 4.26 -15.68 42.67
C ALA A 27 4.29 -15.54 44.20
N GLN A 28 3.36 -16.22 44.88
CA GLN A 28 3.60 -16.87 46.17
C GLN A 28 2.43 -17.82 46.44
N GLU A 29 2.71 -19.13 46.50
CA GLU A 29 2.25 -20.08 47.53
C GLU A 29 2.25 -21.56 47.02
N LYS A 30 3.02 -22.37 47.78
CA LYS A 30 2.78 -23.76 48.21
C LYS A 30 2.55 -24.87 47.16
N GLU A 31 3.58 -25.72 47.10
CA GLU A 31 3.53 -27.19 47.17
C GLU A 31 2.15 -27.86 47.00
N LYS A 32 1.98 -28.57 45.89
CA LYS A 32 1.15 -29.79 45.82
C LYS A 32 1.81 -30.81 44.90
N ASP A 33 2.05 -31.99 45.48
CA ASP A 33 2.44 -33.25 44.84
C ASP A 33 1.70 -33.49 43.50
N ALA A 34 2.48 -33.73 42.45
CA ALA A 34 2.00 -34.37 41.23
C ALA A 34 2.89 -35.61 40.96
N PRO A 35 2.32 -36.80 40.67
CA PRO A 35 3.10 -38.04 40.61
C PRO A 35 4.12 -38.01 39.48
N GLN A 36 5.39 -38.30 39.77
CA GLN A 36 6.41 -38.46 38.73
C GLN A 36 6.11 -39.68 37.85
N PRO A 37 6.16 -39.56 36.50
CA PRO A 37 6.07 -40.72 35.63
C PRO A 37 7.28 -41.63 35.84
N LYS A 38 7.03 -42.92 36.07
CA LYS A 38 8.06 -43.95 36.29
C LYS A 38 9.07 -43.94 35.14
N ALA A 39 10.34 -43.79 35.48
CA ALA A 39 11.47 -43.66 34.56
C ALA A 39 11.86 -44.96 33.82
N ASP A 40 11.05 -46.03 33.91
CA ASP A 40 11.49 -47.38 33.58
C ASP A 40 11.22 -47.85 32.14
N ASN A 41 10.75 -46.97 31.24
CA ASN A 41 10.52 -47.34 29.83
C ASN A 41 11.17 -46.39 28.80
N ALA A 42 12.17 -45.59 29.20
CA ALA A 42 12.90 -44.76 28.25
C ALA A 42 14.00 -45.58 27.55
N VAL A 43 13.70 -46.08 26.34
CA VAL A 43 14.73 -46.70 25.47
C VAL A 43 15.69 -45.61 25.00
N LYS A 44 16.90 -45.60 25.57
CA LYS A 44 17.96 -44.66 25.21
C LYS A 44 18.56 -45.06 23.86
N VAL A 45 18.11 -44.44 22.79
CA VAL A 45 18.68 -44.62 21.45
C VAL A 45 19.92 -43.72 21.33
N SER A 46 21.09 -44.33 21.18
CA SER A 46 22.33 -43.62 20.80
C SER A 46 22.58 -43.81 19.30
N ILE A 47 22.79 -42.70 18.60
CA ILE A 47 23.22 -42.74 17.20
C ILE A 47 24.76 -42.77 17.21
N SER A 48 25.36 -43.68 16.43
CA SER A 48 26.82 -43.75 16.35
C SER A 48 27.39 -42.49 15.69
N GLN A 49 28.61 -42.12 16.09
CA GLN A 49 29.33 -40.98 15.51
C GLN A 49 29.47 -41.15 13.98
N GLU A 50 29.76 -42.36 13.54
CA GLU A 50 29.86 -42.73 12.12
C GLU A 50 28.52 -42.60 11.39
N GLY A 51 27.40 -42.94 12.03
CA GLY A 51 26.05 -42.74 11.49
C GLY A 51 25.71 -41.26 11.31
N ILE A 52 26.10 -40.41 12.27
CA ILE A 52 25.95 -38.95 12.18
C ILE A 52 26.82 -38.38 11.06
N GLU A 53 28.06 -38.84 10.94
CA GLU A 53 28.98 -38.40 9.88
C GLU A 53 28.52 -38.84 8.51
N ASN A 54 28.03 -40.06 8.36
CA ASN A 54 27.47 -40.57 7.12
C ASN A 54 26.18 -39.82 6.74
N TYR A 55 25.30 -39.52 7.70
CA TYR A 55 24.13 -38.67 7.45
C TYR A 55 24.55 -37.25 6.99
N ARG A 56 25.53 -36.63 7.66
CA ARG A 56 26.07 -35.33 7.24
C ARG A 56 26.72 -35.38 5.85
N LYS A 57 27.44 -36.46 5.54
CA LYS A 57 28.03 -36.70 4.21
C LYS A 57 26.94 -36.85 3.16
N GLN A 58 25.91 -37.64 3.43
CA GLN A 58 24.75 -37.81 2.56
C GLN A 58 23.99 -36.51 2.31
N ILE A 59 23.82 -35.65 3.33
CA ILE A 59 23.18 -34.33 3.15
C ILE A 59 24.04 -33.40 2.28
N ARG A 60 25.37 -33.44 2.44
CA ARG A 60 26.31 -32.68 1.60
C ARG A 60 26.35 -33.19 0.15
N GLU A 61 26.34 -34.50 -0.04
CA GLU A 61 26.42 -35.15 -1.36
C GLU A 61 25.10 -35.10 -2.13
N LYS A 62 23.96 -35.30 -1.45
CA LYS A 62 22.63 -35.22 -2.07
C LYS A 62 22.12 -33.79 -2.24
N GLY A 63 22.88 -32.77 -1.81
CA GLY A 63 22.46 -31.38 -1.90
C GLY A 63 21.13 -31.08 -1.19
N ILE A 64 20.72 -31.91 -0.23
CA ILE A 64 19.50 -31.72 0.57
C ILE A 64 19.81 -30.73 1.70
N SER A 65 20.46 -29.62 1.35
CA SER A 65 20.33 -28.42 2.14
C SER A 65 19.02 -27.80 1.69
N GLY A 66 18.05 -27.63 2.60
CA GLY A 66 16.79 -26.92 2.36
C GLY A 66 16.96 -25.44 2.03
N ARG A 67 18.10 -25.06 1.46
CA ARG A 67 18.40 -23.78 0.88
C ARG A 67 18.53 -24.03 -0.61
N VAL A 68 17.56 -23.56 -1.38
CA VAL A 68 17.75 -23.29 -2.80
C VAL A 68 18.89 -22.28 -2.87
N VAL A 69 20.13 -22.76 -2.88
CA VAL A 69 21.26 -21.95 -3.30
C VAL A 69 21.08 -21.92 -4.81
N ALA A 70 20.28 -20.95 -5.26
CA ALA A 70 20.25 -20.56 -6.66
C ALA A 70 21.72 -20.43 -7.08
N LYS A 71 22.12 -21.31 -7.99
CA LYS A 71 23.48 -21.44 -8.51
C LYS A 71 23.73 -20.27 -9.47
N GLY A 72 23.49 -19.05 -9.00
CA GLY A 72 23.60 -17.79 -9.70
C GLY A 72 24.44 -16.83 -8.88
N ASN A 73 25.09 -15.88 -9.55
CA ASN A 73 25.82 -14.78 -8.92
C ASN A 73 24.88 -14.11 -7.89
N LYS A 74 25.30 -13.98 -6.62
CA LYS A 74 24.44 -13.43 -5.55
C LYS A 74 23.82 -12.08 -5.94
N GLU A 75 24.56 -11.30 -6.72
CA GLU A 75 24.11 -10.01 -7.26
C GLU A 75 22.95 -10.14 -8.25
N SER A 76 22.96 -11.17 -9.12
CA SER A 76 21.87 -11.39 -10.09
C SER A 76 20.57 -11.79 -9.40
N VAL A 77 20.66 -12.60 -8.34
CA VAL A 77 19.50 -12.99 -7.52
C VAL A 77 18.92 -11.78 -6.78
N ILE A 78 19.78 -10.94 -6.19
CA ILE A 78 19.34 -9.70 -5.53
C ILE A 78 18.69 -8.75 -6.53
N ARG A 79 19.28 -8.59 -7.72
CA ARG A 79 18.73 -7.75 -8.80
C ARG A 79 17.35 -8.25 -9.22
N GLN A 80 17.20 -9.54 -9.51
CA GLN A 80 15.93 -10.12 -9.93
C GLN A 80 14.85 -10.00 -8.84
N ALA A 81 15.21 -10.23 -7.57
CA ALA A 81 14.30 -10.05 -6.46
C ALA A 81 13.81 -8.59 -6.34
N LYS A 82 14.70 -7.60 -6.53
CA LYS A 82 14.33 -6.18 -6.56
C LYS A 82 13.39 -5.88 -7.72
N GLN A 83 13.67 -6.40 -8.92
CA GLN A 83 12.83 -6.19 -10.10
C GLN A 83 11.43 -6.79 -9.93
N ALA A 84 11.35 -8.05 -9.45
CA ALA A 84 10.09 -8.72 -9.17
C ALA A 84 9.25 -7.97 -8.12
N THR A 85 9.89 -7.51 -7.04
CA THR A 85 9.19 -6.73 -6.00
C THR A 85 8.64 -5.42 -6.56
N ASN A 86 9.41 -4.71 -7.39
CA ASN A 86 8.94 -3.49 -8.06
C ASN A 86 7.79 -3.77 -9.06
N ALA A 87 7.85 -4.89 -9.77
CA ALA A 87 6.80 -5.28 -10.72
C ALA A 87 5.47 -5.61 -10.01
N LEU A 88 5.54 -6.25 -8.85
CA LEU A 88 4.35 -6.52 -8.02
C LEU A 88 3.70 -5.23 -7.53
N SER A 89 4.48 -4.23 -7.11
CA SER A 89 3.96 -2.95 -6.64
C SER A 89 3.63 -1.95 -7.74
N ALA A 90 4.08 -2.15 -8.99
CA ALA A 90 3.84 -1.24 -10.10
C ALA A 90 2.34 -0.99 -10.41
N ASN A 91 1.44 -1.85 -9.93
CA ASN A 91 -0.01 -1.71 -10.06
C ASN A 91 -0.71 -1.11 -8.83
N ALA A 92 0.02 -0.77 -7.77
CA ALA A 92 -0.53 -0.48 -6.44
C ALA A 92 -1.03 0.97 -6.24
N TYR A 93 -1.12 1.77 -7.31
CA TYR A 93 -1.50 3.19 -7.24
C TYR A 93 -2.85 3.46 -6.58
N GLY A 94 -3.79 2.51 -6.58
CA GLY A 94 -5.03 2.65 -5.83
C GLY A 94 -4.81 2.77 -4.31
N GLY A 95 -3.82 2.03 -3.78
CA GLY A 95 -3.43 2.11 -2.37
C GLY A 95 -2.62 3.36 -2.06
N GLU A 96 -1.71 3.77 -2.96
CA GLU A 96 -0.92 5.00 -2.82
C GLU A 96 -1.80 6.24 -2.81
N LEU A 97 -2.74 6.34 -3.75
CA LEU A 97 -3.74 7.42 -3.79
C LEU A 97 -4.59 7.45 -2.51
N ALA A 98 -5.04 6.30 -2.02
CA ALA A 98 -5.82 6.23 -0.78
C ALA A 98 -5.00 6.64 0.45
N GLY A 99 -3.71 6.29 0.47
CA GLY A 99 -2.77 6.69 1.53
C GLY A 99 -2.55 8.19 1.55
N GLU A 100 -2.25 8.79 0.39
CA GLU A 100 -2.02 10.23 0.27
C GLU A 100 -3.29 11.03 0.57
N LEU A 101 -4.46 10.57 0.09
CA LEU A 101 -5.75 11.17 0.42
C LEU A 101 -6.03 11.13 1.94
N LYS A 102 -5.74 10.01 2.61
CA LYS A 102 -5.90 9.89 4.06
C LYS A 102 -4.98 10.86 4.82
N LYS A 103 -3.75 11.02 4.35
CA LYS A 103 -2.78 11.97 4.92
C LYS A 103 -3.28 13.41 4.76
N LEU A 104 -3.69 13.81 3.56
CA LEU A 104 -4.23 15.15 3.30
C LEU A 104 -5.46 15.45 4.16
N LYS A 105 -6.40 14.50 4.22
CA LYS A 105 -7.58 14.62 5.09
C LYS A 105 -7.19 14.78 6.56
N GLY A 106 -6.18 14.05 7.03
CA GLY A 106 -5.68 14.15 8.40
C GLY A 106 -4.97 15.47 8.73
N GLN A 107 -4.51 16.21 7.71
CA GLN A 107 -3.87 17.51 7.85
C GLN A 107 -4.88 18.67 7.86
N ARG A 108 -6.15 18.43 7.48
CA ARG A 108 -7.18 19.48 7.54
C ARG A 108 -7.51 19.81 8.99
N THR A 109 -7.41 21.09 9.33
CA THR A 109 -7.78 21.62 10.64
C THR A 109 -9.11 22.38 10.52
N GLY A 110 -10.16 21.93 11.21
CA GLY A 110 -11.46 22.59 11.24
C GLY A 110 -12.51 22.04 10.24
N SER A 111 -13.76 22.53 10.42
CA SER A 111 -15.03 22.26 9.70
C SER A 111 -15.40 20.82 9.29
N ALA A 112 -16.65 20.63 8.86
CA ALA A 112 -17.12 19.37 8.31
C ALA A 112 -16.47 19.13 6.94
N TYR A 113 -15.90 17.95 6.74
CA TYR A 113 -15.28 17.52 5.49
C TYR A 113 -16.35 17.35 4.40
N GLY A 114 -16.38 18.28 3.44
CA GLY A 114 -17.37 18.34 2.39
C GLY A 114 -16.91 17.72 1.06
N ILE A 115 -17.81 17.71 0.08
CA ILE A 115 -17.54 17.19 -1.27
C ILE A 115 -16.44 18.00 -1.97
N ALA A 116 -16.40 19.32 -1.77
CA ALA A 116 -15.34 20.17 -2.32
C ALA A 116 -13.96 19.82 -1.73
N ASP A 117 -13.88 19.57 -0.42
CA ASP A 117 -12.65 19.11 0.23
C ASP A 117 -12.22 17.73 -0.30
N GLU A 118 -13.18 16.81 -0.49
CA GLU A 118 -12.93 15.48 -1.05
C GLU A 118 -12.37 15.56 -2.48
N MET A 119 -12.92 16.43 -3.32
CA MET A 119 -12.41 16.64 -4.69
C MET A 119 -11.03 17.30 -4.68
N GLU A 120 -10.83 18.33 -3.86
CA GLU A 120 -9.55 19.02 -3.72
C GLU A 120 -8.43 18.06 -3.31
N ASP A 121 -8.65 17.29 -2.22
CA ASP A 121 -7.64 16.38 -1.71
C ASP A 121 -7.41 15.18 -2.64
N SER A 122 -8.44 14.74 -3.36
CA SER A 122 -8.27 13.68 -4.37
C SER A 122 -7.36 14.15 -5.51
N VAL A 123 -7.59 15.34 -6.04
CA VAL A 123 -6.75 15.89 -7.13
C VAL A 123 -5.35 16.22 -6.62
N ARG A 124 -5.22 16.71 -5.38
CA ARG A 124 -3.92 16.95 -4.75
C ARG A 124 -3.13 15.66 -4.51
N ALA A 125 -3.79 14.58 -4.08
CA ALA A 125 -3.15 13.27 -3.95
C ALA A 125 -2.63 12.77 -5.30
N TYR A 126 -3.45 12.91 -6.34
CA TYR A 126 -3.05 12.60 -7.71
C TYR A 126 -1.86 13.47 -8.18
N ALA A 127 -1.91 14.77 -7.94
CA ALA A 127 -0.89 15.74 -8.29
C ALA A 127 0.47 15.42 -7.64
N ASN A 128 0.46 15.07 -6.35
CA ASN A 128 1.67 14.72 -5.61
C ASN A 128 2.35 13.48 -6.20
N LEU A 129 1.58 12.43 -6.50
CA LEU A 129 2.12 11.20 -7.09
C LEU A 129 2.60 11.43 -8.53
N TYR A 130 1.85 12.22 -9.32
CA TYR A 130 2.26 12.55 -10.69
C TYR A 130 3.58 13.30 -10.73
N ASP A 131 3.72 14.33 -9.89
CA ASP A 131 4.94 15.13 -9.77
C ASP A 131 6.12 14.27 -9.28
N GLU A 132 5.91 13.43 -8.26
CA GLU A 132 6.93 12.48 -7.77
C GLU A 132 7.40 11.52 -8.87
N ILE A 133 6.49 11.03 -9.71
CA ILE A 133 6.84 10.18 -10.85
C ILE A 133 7.69 10.97 -11.83
N VAL A 134 7.21 12.13 -12.30
CA VAL A 134 7.90 12.94 -13.32
C VAL A 134 9.30 13.35 -12.83
N GLN A 135 9.40 13.93 -11.64
CA GLN A 135 10.68 14.38 -11.08
C GLN A 135 11.63 13.19 -10.89
N GLY A 136 11.12 12.07 -10.37
CA GLY A 136 11.93 10.88 -10.13
C GLY A 136 12.51 10.25 -11.40
N TYR A 137 11.80 10.32 -12.55
CA TYR A 137 12.37 9.90 -13.82
C TYR A 137 13.36 10.91 -14.38
N GLN A 138 13.11 12.21 -14.19
CA GLN A 138 13.99 13.29 -14.66
C GLN A 138 15.34 13.30 -13.91
N ASP A 139 15.33 13.07 -12.60
CA ASP A 139 16.54 13.03 -11.77
C ASP A 139 17.20 11.64 -11.71
N GLY A 140 16.56 10.62 -12.27
CA GLY A 140 17.05 9.24 -12.32
C GLY A 140 16.94 8.46 -11.01
N THR A 141 16.24 9.00 -10.00
CA THR A 141 16.02 8.34 -8.71
C THR A 141 14.88 7.33 -8.73
N ARG A 142 14.00 7.40 -9.73
CA ARG A 142 12.86 6.49 -9.90
C ARG A 142 13.18 5.37 -10.87
N GLU A 143 13.02 4.16 -10.36
CA GLU A 143 13.17 2.94 -11.15
C GLU A 143 12.03 1.97 -10.80
N ARG A 144 11.19 1.68 -11.79
CA ARG A 144 10.16 0.65 -11.71
C ARG A 144 10.32 -0.35 -12.83
N TYR A 145 9.79 -1.55 -12.59
CA TYR A 145 9.93 -2.68 -13.48
C TYR A 145 8.55 -3.24 -13.81
N VAL A 146 8.45 -3.83 -15.00
CA VAL A 146 7.29 -4.62 -15.43
C VAL A 146 7.79 -5.95 -15.96
N GLU A 147 6.95 -6.98 -15.86
CA GLU A 147 7.24 -8.28 -16.45
C GLU A 147 7.39 -8.16 -17.97
N ASP A 148 8.46 -8.76 -18.48
CA ASP A 148 8.76 -8.85 -19.90
C ASP A 148 9.51 -10.15 -20.15
N GLU A 149 8.83 -11.09 -20.80
CA GLU A 149 9.35 -12.43 -21.12
C GLU A 149 10.55 -12.39 -22.06
N ASN A 150 10.74 -11.28 -22.80
CA ASN A 150 11.88 -11.11 -23.71
C ASN A 150 13.13 -10.57 -23.01
N SER A 151 13.02 -10.19 -21.73
CA SER A 151 14.15 -9.71 -20.93
C SER A 151 14.90 -10.86 -20.28
N GLU A 152 16.23 -10.76 -20.20
CA GLU A 152 17.10 -11.75 -19.57
C GLU A 152 16.68 -12.08 -18.11
N THR A 153 16.15 -11.10 -17.38
CA THR A 153 15.68 -11.30 -16.01
C THR A 153 14.19 -11.59 -15.89
N GLY A 154 13.45 -11.58 -17.00
CA GLY A 154 11.98 -11.59 -17.03
C GLY A 154 11.34 -10.23 -16.73
N PHE A 155 12.13 -9.16 -16.60
CA PHE A 155 11.64 -7.82 -16.29
C PHE A 155 12.34 -6.75 -17.13
N ARG A 156 11.59 -5.74 -17.57
CA ARG A 156 12.15 -4.53 -18.18
C ARG A 156 11.84 -3.30 -17.33
N LYS A 157 12.61 -2.24 -17.52
CA LYS A 157 12.29 -0.94 -16.91
C LYS A 157 10.98 -0.43 -17.48
N MET A 158 10.13 0.08 -16.60
CA MET A 158 8.93 0.81 -16.99
C MET A 158 9.32 2.20 -17.50
N THR A 159 8.60 2.70 -18.49
CA THR A 159 8.72 4.09 -18.92
C THR A 159 7.90 5.00 -18.02
N MET A 160 8.25 6.29 -17.98
CA MET A 160 7.51 7.29 -17.23
C MET A 160 6.04 7.32 -17.66
N GLU A 161 5.78 7.28 -18.96
CA GLU A 161 4.43 7.33 -19.54
C GLU A 161 3.59 6.11 -19.15
N GLU A 162 4.19 4.92 -19.12
CA GLU A 162 3.52 3.70 -18.65
C GLU A 162 3.14 3.80 -17.18
N GLU A 163 4.02 4.35 -16.34
CA GLU A 163 3.77 4.53 -14.91
C GLU A 163 2.66 5.56 -14.66
N LEU A 164 2.72 6.69 -15.37
CA LEU A 164 1.69 7.73 -15.32
C LEU A 164 0.32 7.19 -15.78
N SER A 165 0.28 6.34 -16.81
CA SER A 165 -0.97 5.70 -17.25
C SER A 165 -1.57 4.78 -16.18
N ARG A 166 -0.75 4.11 -15.36
CA ARG A 166 -1.25 3.30 -14.23
C ARG A 166 -1.81 4.18 -13.13
N LEU A 167 -1.17 5.32 -12.83
CA LEU A 167 -1.71 6.32 -11.90
C LEU A 167 -3.04 6.89 -12.41
N ASP A 168 -3.13 7.25 -13.70
CA ASP A 168 -4.35 7.75 -14.33
C ASP A 168 -5.50 6.75 -14.22
N ARG A 169 -5.22 5.47 -14.51
CA ARG A 169 -6.21 4.40 -14.38
C ARG A 169 -6.67 4.22 -12.94
N ALA A 170 -5.77 4.34 -11.96
CA ALA A 170 -6.12 4.24 -10.55
C ALA A 170 -7.01 5.40 -10.11
N PHE A 171 -6.70 6.63 -10.57
CA PHE A 171 -7.53 7.80 -10.30
C PHE A 171 -8.92 7.71 -10.96
N GLN A 172 -8.99 7.23 -12.21
CA GLN A 172 -10.27 6.99 -12.88
C GLN A 172 -11.16 6.02 -12.09
N LYS A 173 -10.60 4.92 -11.58
CA LYS A 173 -11.34 3.98 -10.71
C LYS A 173 -11.82 4.62 -9.41
N MET A 174 -11.03 5.54 -8.83
CA MET A 174 -11.44 6.31 -7.66
C MET A 174 -12.63 7.21 -7.99
N ALA A 175 -12.59 7.91 -9.12
CA ALA A 175 -13.69 8.75 -9.60
C ALA A 175 -14.96 7.92 -9.90
N ASP A 176 -14.83 6.77 -10.56
CA ASP A 176 -15.97 5.86 -10.82
C ASP A 176 -16.60 5.36 -9.52
N ARG A 177 -15.78 5.13 -8.48
CA ARG A 177 -16.27 4.77 -7.15
C ARG A 177 -17.03 5.93 -6.49
N ALA A 178 -16.63 7.17 -6.74
CA ALA A 178 -17.35 8.34 -6.26
C ALA A 178 -18.74 8.44 -6.92
N ASP A 179 -18.84 8.17 -8.23
CA ASP A 179 -20.13 8.09 -8.93
C ASP A 179 -21.03 7.00 -8.34
N ALA A 180 -20.50 5.81 -8.11
CA ALA A 180 -21.25 4.72 -7.49
C ALA A 180 -21.75 5.07 -6.08
N LYS A 181 -20.91 5.75 -5.28
CA LYS A 181 -21.26 6.24 -3.93
C LYS A 181 -22.38 7.28 -4.00
N GLU A 182 -22.30 8.23 -4.93
CA GLU A 182 -23.33 9.25 -5.14
C GLU A 182 -24.68 8.62 -5.52
N MET A 183 -24.69 7.66 -6.44
CA MET A 183 -25.90 6.93 -6.84
C MET A 183 -26.53 6.18 -5.66
N ILE A 184 -25.71 5.44 -4.89
CA ILE A 184 -26.19 4.68 -3.73
C ILE A 184 -26.76 5.64 -2.67
N GLU A 185 -26.07 6.74 -2.38
CA GLU A 185 -26.54 7.73 -1.40
C GLU A 185 -27.85 8.41 -1.85
N GLY A 186 -27.98 8.70 -3.14
CA GLY A 186 -29.22 9.21 -3.74
C GLY A 186 -30.40 8.27 -3.55
N GLU A 187 -30.21 6.98 -3.82
CA GLU A 187 -31.23 5.93 -3.61
C GLU A 187 -31.59 5.77 -2.12
N PHE A 188 -30.61 5.79 -1.22
CA PHE A 188 -30.89 5.75 0.23
C PHE A 188 -31.71 6.95 0.71
N LYS A 189 -31.41 8.15 0.21
CA LYS A 189 -32.20 9.36 0.51
C LYS A 189 -33.63 9.19 0.03
N ARG A 190 -33.81 8.73 -1.21
CA ARG A 190 -35.12 8.46 -1.80
C ARG A 190 -35.93 7.46 -0.98
N LEU A 191 -35.32 6.33 -0.57
CA LEU A 191 -35.99 5.31 0.26
C LEU A 191 -36.40 5.85 1.63
N ARG A 192 -35.58 6.71 2.24
CA ARG A 192 -35.89 7.36 3.51
C ARG A 192 -37.03 8.36 3.37
N THR A 193 -37.13 9.09 2.26
CA THR A 193 -38.17 10.11 2.04
C THR A 193 -39.48 9.55 1.51
N GLU A 194 -39.45 8.48 0.71
CA GLU A 194 -40.65 7.87 0.10
C GLU A 194 -41.26 6.74 0.95
N GLY A 195 -40.72 6.49 2.15
CA GLY A 195 -41.37 5.66 3.17
C GLY A 195 -41.54 4.19 2.78
N GLY A 196 -40.52 3.57 2.18
CA GLY A 196 -40.50 2.12 1.95
C GLY A 196 -41.68 1.56 1.14
N LYS A 197 -42.30 2.36 0.26
CA LYS A 197 -43.31 1.85 -0.69
C LYS A 197 -42.67 1.03 -1.81
N GLY A 198 -42.19 -0.17 -1.44
CA GLY A 198 -41.83 -1.28 -2.34
C GLY A 198 -40.64 -1.01 -3.28
N LEU A 199 -39.86 -2.05 -3.56
CA LEU A 199 -39.02 -2.09 -4.75
C LEU A 199 -39.93 -1.93 -5.97
N SER A 200 -40.13 -0.71 -6.47
CA SER A 200 -40.79 -0.52 -7.75
C SER A 200 -39.84 -1.03 -8.82
N THR A 201 -40.12 -2.22 -9.34
CA THR A 201 -39.48 -2.84 -10.49
C THR A 201 -39.81 -2.05 -11.75
N ASN A 202 -39.33 -0.82 -11.85
CA ASN A 202 -39.17 -0.14 -13.12
C ASN A 202 -37.69 -0.18 -13.48
N ALA A 203 -37.18 -1.41 -13.60
CA ALA A 203 -36.02 -1.68 -14.44
C ALA A 203 -36.36 -1.15 -15.84
N SER A 204 -35.40 -0.48 -16.49
CA SER A 204 -35.46 0.03 -17.87
C SER A 204 -35.87 1.50 -18.06
N LYS A 205 -35.30 2.43 -17.31
CA LYS A 205 -34.92 3.73 -17.91
C LYS A 205 -33.42 3.91 -17.82
N LYS A 206 -32.73 3.36 -18.82
CA LYS A 206 -31.45 3.88 -19.31
C LYS A 206 -31.62 5.39 -19.50
N PRO A 207 -30.70 6.25 -19.02
CA PRO A 207 -30.69 7.63 -19.48
C PRO A 207 -30.16 7.60 -20.91
N GLN A 208 -31.08 7.41 -21.87
CA GLN A 208 -30.83 7.66 -23.27
C GLN A 208 -31.62 8.93 -23.61
N GLY A 209 -30.89 10.03 -23.58
CA GLY A 209 -31.35 11.36 -23.95
C GLY A 209 -30.12 12.22 -24.18
N THR A 210 -29.82 12.47 -25.45
CA THR A 210 -29.02 13.60 -25.91
C THR A 210 -29.70 14.86 -25.38
N ASP A 211 -29.17 15.45 -24.31
CA ASP A 211 -29.60 16.77 -23.85
C ASP A 211 -28.49 17.43 -23.03
N GLU A 212 -28.27 18.71 -23.29
CA GLU A 212 -27.09 19.52 -22.99
C GLU A 212 -27.01 19.97 -21.51
N ASN A 213 -27.69 19.25 -20.58
CA ASN A 213 -27.82 19.66 -19.18
C ASN A 213 -28.01 18.49 -18.19
N VAL A 214 -27.30 17.37 -18.37
CA VAL A 214 -27.14 16.41 -17.26
C VAL A 214 -26.13 16.99 -16.27
N PRO A 215 -26.46 17.17 -14.98
CA PRO A 215 -25.51 17.64 -13.99
C PRO A 215 -24.31 16.69 -13.95
N GLU A 216 -23.09 17.23 -14.10
CA GLU A 216 -21.88 16.41 -14.00
C GLU A 216 -21.87 15.68 -12.64
N THR A 217 -21.66 14.37 -12.69
CA THR A 217 -21.50 13.54 -11.50
C THR A 217 -20.21 13.90 -10.76
N THR A 218 -20.10 13.48 -9.50
CA THR A 218 -18.89 13.71 -8.68
C THR A 218 -17.64 13.19 -9.38
N GLY A 219 -17.68 11.97 -9.92
CA GLY A 219 -16.57 11.36 -10.65
C GLY A 219 -16.24 12.06 -11.97
N GLN A 220 -17.25 12.55 -12.71
CA GLN A 220 -17.00 13.36 -13.91
C GLN A 220 -16.26 14.66 -13.57
N LYS A 221 -16.68 15.37 -12.51
CA LYS A 221 -15.99 16.56 -12.00
C LYS A 221 -14.55 16.24 -11.60
N MET A 222 -14.33 15.15 -10.86
CA MET A 222 -12.98 14.73 -10.46
C MET A 222 -12.07 14.48 -11.66
N LYS A 223 -12.56 13.75 -12.68
CA LYS A 223 -11.79 13.46 -13.91
C LYS A 223 -11.43 14.75 -14.66
N ARG A 224 -12.39 15.69 -14.75
CA ARG A 224 -12.17 16.99 -15.36
C ARG A 224 -11.11 17.81 -14.62
N LEU A 225 -11.20 17.89 -13.29
CA LEU A 225 -10.22 18.62 -12.48
C LEU A 225 -8.81 18.01 -12.61
N ALA A 226 -8.68 16.69 -12.61
CA ALA A 226 -7.38 16.03 -12.80
C ALA A 226 -6.82 16.25 -14.21
N GLN A 227 -7.68 16.31 -15.23
CA GLN A 227 -7.26 16.64 -16.60
C GLN A 227 -6.72 18.06 -16.68
N GLU A 228 -7.45 19.03 -16.15
CA GLU A 228 -7.05 20.45 -16.12
C GLU A 228 -5.76 20.66 -15.32
N TRP A 229 -5.61 19.95 -14.19
CA TRP A 229 -4.36 19.92 -13.45
C TRP A 229 -3.20 19.42 -14.31
N ARG A 230 -3.37 18.28 -15.00
CA ARG A 230 -2.32 17.70 -15.86
C ARG A 230 -1.92 18.64 -16.99
N ASP A 231 -2.89 19.28 -17.64
CA ASP A 231 -2.63 20.16 -18.78
C ASP A 231 -1.89 21.43 -18.33
N ALA A 232 -2.26 21.98 -17.18
CA ALA A 232 -1.54 23.07 -16.54
C ALA A 232 -0.12 22.64 -16.08
N TYR A 233 0.02 21.43 -15.52
CA TYR A 233 1.32 20.87 -15.13
C TYR A 233 2.25 20.71 -16.34
N LYS A 234 1.76 20.14 -17.46
CA LYS A 234 2.56 19.98 -18.68
C LYS A 234 3.02 21.31 -19.27
N THR A 235 2.23 22.36 -19.07
CA THR A 235 2.56 23.71 -19.55
C THR A 235 3.55 24.44 -18.65
N SER A 236 3.43 24.26 -17.33
CA SER A 236 4.18 25.03 -16.34
C SER A 236 5.37 24.29 -15.72
N GLY A 237 5.36 22.96 -15.74
CA GLY A 237 6.27 22.10 -14.97
C GLY A 237 6.07 22.16 -13.46
N SER A 238 4.99 22.77 -12.97
CA SER A 238 4.74 22.97 -11.53
C SER A 238 3.41 22.38 -11.09
N LYS A 239 3.45 21.59 -10.00
CA LYS A 239 2.22 21.07 -9.37
C LYS A 239 1.36 22.17 -8.77
N GLU A 240 1.97 23.24 -8.27
CA GLU A 240 1.31 24.37 -7.65
C GLU A 240 0.50 25.15 -8.68
N SER A 241 1.07 25.43 -9.85
CA SER A 241 0.34 26.09 -10.95
C SER A 241 -0.87 25.26 -11.40
N GLY A 242 -0.73 23.94 -11.50
CA GLY A 242 -1.87 23.05 -11.75
C GLY A 242 -2.93 23.11 -10.64
N MET A 243 -2.51 23.16 -9.38
CA MET A 243 -3.45 23.23 -8.25
C MET A 243 -4.17 24.58 -8.16
N GLU A 244 -3.53 25.70 -8.51
CA GLU A 244 -4.21 27.01 -8.58
C GLU A 244 -5.38 26.97 -9.57
N LYS A 245 -5.18 26.34 -10.74
CA LYS A 245 -6.23 26.13 -11.74
C LYS A 245 -7.37 25.28 -11.18
N VAL A 246 -7.06 24.17 -10.52
CA VAL A 246 -8.04 23.29 -9.87
C VAL A 246 -8.87 24.02 -8.81
N LEU A 247 -8.21 24.80 -7.94
CA LEU A 247 -8.87 25.55 -6.88
C LEU A 247 -9.80 26.63 -7.46
N SER A 248 -9.40 27.31 -8.54
CA SER A 248 -10.26 28.25 -9.24
C SER A 248 -11.52 27.56 -9.80
N MET A 249 -11.38 26.36 -10.37
CA MET A 249 -12.51 25.60 -10.89
C MET A 249 -13.43 25.12 -9.78
N LEU A 250 -12.88 24.61 -8.66
CA LEU A 250 -13.66 24.20 -7.50
C LEU A 250 -14.48 25.36 -6.91
N ASN A 251 -13.88 26.56 -6.80
CA ASN A 251 -14.61 27.75 -6.34
C ASN A 251 -15.79 28.08 -7.27
N SER A 252 -15.59 27.97 -8.59
CA SER A 252 -16.65 28.16 -9.58
C SER A 252 -17.74 27.09 -9.50
N MET A 253 -17.37 25.82 -9.24
CA MET A 253 -18.31 24.69 -9.18
C MET A 253 -19.21 24.73 -7.94
N PHE A 254 -18.68 25.17 -6.80
CA PHE A 254 -19.37 25.12 -5.51
C PHE A 254 -19.77 26.50 -4.99
N GLY A 255 -19.55 27.57 -5.76
CA GLY A 255 -19.87 28.94 -5.33
C GLY A 255 -19.10 29.36 -4.08
N ILE A 256 -17.89 28.82 -3.88
CA ILE A 256 -17.01 29.15 -2.74
C ILE A 256 -16.36 30.51 -3.06
N SER A 257 -17.15 31.57 -2.92
CA SER A 257 -16.63 32.92 -2.84
C SER A 257 -15.83 33.01 -1.53
N LYS A 258 -14.50 33.17 -1.61
CA LYS A 258 -13.76 33.73 -0.47
C LYS A 258 -14.38 35.10 -0.19
N LYS A 259 -15.20 35.21 0.85
CA LYS A 259 -15.44 36.49 1.50
C LYS A 259 -14.08 36.95 1.99
N VAL A 260 -13.54 37.96 1.31
CA VAL A 260 -12.42 38.79 1.78
C VAL A 260 -12.87 39.53 3.04
#